data_AF-A0A1Q8QUV5-F1
#
_entry.id   AF-A0A1Q8QUV5-F1
#
_cell.length_a   1.000
_cell.length_b   1.000
_cell.length_c   1.000
_cell.angle_alpha   90.00
_cell.angle_beta   90.00
_cell.angle_gamma   90.00
#
_symmetry.space_group_name_H-M   'P 1'
#
loop_
_entity.id
_entity.type
_entity.pdbx_description
1 polymer ?
#
loop_
_entity_poly.entity_id
_entity_poly.type
_entity_poly.pdbx_seq_one_letter_code
_entity_poly.pdbx_strand_id
1 'polypeptide(L)' 'MALSGGVLQNRTLAVSLPQALRENGLHPLSHLRLPSNDGCISLGQAAYGSINIR' A
#
# COMPACT_ATOMS: atom_id res chain seq x y z
N MET A 1 0.50 2.94 9.23
CA MET A 1 1.18 1.88 8.46
C MET A 1 0.47 1.71 7.13
N ALA A 2 1.18 1.54 6.02
CA ALA A 2 0.58 1.31 4.70
C ALA A 2 0.99 -0.07 4.17
N LEU A 3 0.09 -0.74 3.47
CA LEU A 3 0.33 -2.03 2.83
C LEU A 3 0.47 -1.83 1.32
N SER A 4 1.56 -2.34 0.75
CA SER A 4 1.90 -2.20 -0.67
C SER A 4 2.70 -3.42 -1.14
N GLY A 5 3.06 -3.46 -2.42
CA GLY A 5 3.81 -4.54 -3.05
C GLY A 5 2.92 -5.51 -3.84
N GLY A 6 3.49 -6.16 -4.85
CA GLY A 6 2.76 -7.06 -5.75
C GLY A 6 2.12 -8.26 -5.04
N VAL A 7 2.67 -8.71 -3.91
CA VAL A 7 2.11 -9.78 -3.07
C VAL A 7 0.69 -9.46 -2.58
N LEU A 8 0.38 -8.18 -2.37
CA LEU A 8 -0.96 -7.72 -1.95
C LEU A 8 -2.01 -7.78 -3.08
N GLN A 9 -1.64 -8.20 -4.29
CA GLN A 9 -2.61 -8.60 -5.33
C GLN A 9 -3.20 -10.00 -5.08
N ASN A 10 -2.59 -10.80 -4.20
CA ASN A 10 -3.20 -12.05 -3.76
C ASN A 10 -4.47 -11.72 -2.95
N ARG A 11 -5.64 -12.16 -3.43
CA ARG A 11 -6.94 -11.87 -2.82
C ARG A 11 -7.02 -12.24 -1.34
N THR A 12 -6.44 -13.38 -0.95
CA THR A 12 -6.42 -13.81 0.45
C THR A 12 -5.66 -12.80 1.31
N LEU A 13 -4.47 -12.41 0.89
CA LEU A 13 -3.66 -11.43 1.65
C LEU A 13 -4.27 -10.03 1.62
N ALA A 14 -4.85 -9.61 0.49
CA ALA A 14 -5.50 -8.30 0.35
C ALA A 14 -6.68 -8.10 1.31
N VAL A 15 -7.31 -9.18 1.76
CA VAL A 15 -8.46 -9.15 2.67
C VAL A 15 -8.03 -9.49 4.10
N SER A 16 -7.34 -10.61 4.30
CA SER A 16 -7.05 -11.15 5.62
C SER A 16 -6.00 -10.35 6.38
N LEU A 17 -4.96 -9.82 5.70
CA LEU A 17 -3.91 -9.06 6.38
C LEU A 17 -4.43 -7.73 6.94
N PRO A 18 -5.16 -6.88 6.17
CA PRO A 18 -5.76 -5.68 6.75
C PRO A 18 -6.72 -5.98 7.89
N GLN A 19 -7.50 -7.07 7.80
CA GLN A 19 -8.41 -7.47 8.87
C GLN A 19 -7.65 -7.86 10.15
N ALA A 20 -6.66 -8.76 10.05
CA ALA A 20 -5.86 -9.19 11.19
C ALA A 20 -5.15 -8.00 11.86
N LEU A 21 -4.64 -7.04 11.07
CA LEU A 21 -4.05 -5.82 11.63
C LEU A 21 -5.08 -4.97 12.39
N ARG A 22 -6.32 -4.83 11.88
CA ARG A 22 -7.40 -4.12 12.58
C ARG A 22 -7.80 -4.80 13.88
N GLU A 23 -7.85 -6.13 13.90
CA GLU A 23 -8.12 -6.91 15.11
C GLU A 23 -7.02 -6.72 16.18
N ASN A 24 -5.78 -6.40 15.75
CA ASN A 24 -4.67 -6.04 16.63
C ASN A 24 -4.58 -4.53 16.93
N GLY A 25 -5.65 -3.75 16.67
CA GLY A 25 -5.71 -2.32 16.97
C GLY A 25 -4.97 -1.42 15.99
N LEU A 26 -4.54 -1.94 14.83
CA LEU A 26 -3.85 -1.18 13.79
C LEU A 26 -4.81 -0.79 12.67
N HIS A 27 -4.66 0.41 12.13
CA HIS A 27 -5.47 0.88 11.00
C HIS A 27 -4.58 0.99 9.74
N PRO A 28 -4.38 -0.10 8.98
CA PRO A 28 -3.54 -0.07 7.80
C PRO A 28 -4.21 0.67 6.64
N LEU A 29 -3.41 1.43 5.90
CA LEU A 29 -3.79 2.01 4.61
C LEU A 29 -3.59 0.97 3.50
N SER A 30 -4.56 0.86 2.60
CA SER A 30 -4.51 -0.01 1.42
C SER A 30 -4.70 0.79 0.14
N HIS A 31 -4.18 0.27 -0.96
CA HIS A 31 -4.37 0.83 -2.30
C HIS A 31 -5.85 0.82 -2.73
N LEU A 32 -6.34 1.94 -3.28
CA LEU A 32 -7.72 2.09 -3.79
C LEU A 32 -7.79 2.50 -5.26
N ARG A 33 -6.81 3.28 -5.72
CA ARG A 33 -6.83 3.96 -7.04
C ARG A 33 -5.83 3.37 -8.03
N LEU A 34 -4.75 2.78 -7.52
CA LEU A 34 -3.71 2.14 -8.30
C LEU A 34 -3.48 0.74 -7.74
N PRO A 35 -3.00 -0.21 -8.55
CA PRO A 35 -2.61 -1.52 -8.04
C PRO A 35 -1.44 -1.39 -7.07
N SER A 36 -1.36 -2.28 -6.07
CA SER A 36 -0.24 -2.29 -5.11
C SER A 36 1.09 -2.78 -5.69
N ASN A 37 1.11 -3.19 -6.96
CA ASN A 37 2.28 -3.72 -7.66
C ASN A 37 3.11 -2.60 -8.31
N ASP A 38 4.07 -3.00 -9.15
CA ASP A 38 5.03 -2.08 -9.78
C ASP A 38 4.37 -0.97 -10.62
N GLY A 39 3.10 -1.15 -11.03
CA GLY A 39 2.32 -0.13 -11.70
C GLY A 39 2.13 1.17 -10.89
N CYS A 40 2.32 1.16 -9.57
CA CYS A 40 2.25 2.37 -8.74
C CYS A 40 3.62 2.94 -8.33
N ILE A 41 4.74 2.33 -8.71
CA ILE A 41 6.08 2.73 -8.24
C ILE A 41 6.41 4.17 -8.66
N SER A 42 6.15 4.52 -9.92
CA SER A 42 6.48 5.87 -10.44
C SER A 42 5.75 6.98 -9.69
N LEU A 43 4.53 6.74 -9.18
CA LEU A 43 3.81 7.71 -8.35
C LEU A 43 4.54 7.95 -7.02
N GLY A 44 4.97 6.86 -6.36
CA GLY A 44 5.74 6.95 -5.11
C GLY A 44 7.07 7.68 -5.31
N GLN A 45 7.76 7.40 -6.41
CA GLN A 45 9.00 8.09 -6.77
C GLN A 45 8.78 9.58 -7.04
N ALA A 46 7.75 9.95 -7.80
CA ALA A 46 7.43 11.35 -8.07
C ALA A 46 7.07 12.12 -6.79
N ALA A 47 6.26 11.53 -5.90
CA ALA A 47 5.90 12.11 -4.62
C ALA A 47 7.13 12.28 -3.71
N TYR A 48 7.98 11.25 -3.59
CA TYR A 48 9.19 11.30 -2.78
C TYR A 48 10.21 12.31 -3.33
N GLY A 49 10.42 12.32 -4.64
CA GLY A 49 11.28 13.31 -5.30
C GLY A 49 10.80 14.73 -5.04
N SER A 50 9.48 14.96 -5.11
CA SER A 50 8.89 16.29 -4.84
C SER A 50 9.07 16.77 -3.40
N ILE A 51 9.21 15.85 -2.43
CA ILE A 51 9.50 16.22 -1.03
C ILE A 51 10.93 16.75 -0.88
N ASN A 52 11.88 16.23 -1.66
CA ASN A 52 13.31 16.59 -1.58
C ASN A 52 13.69 17.83 -2.42
N ILE A 53 12.77 18.37 -3.22
CA ILE A 53 12.99 19.57 -4.05
C ILE A 53 12.29 20.81 -3.42
N ARG A 54 11.70 20.66 -2.24
CA ARG A 54 11.16 21.75 -1.41
C ARG A 54 12.14 22.10 -0.30
#